data_AF-G3JG07-F1
#
_entry.id   AF-G3JG07-F1
#
_cell.length_a   1.000
_cell.length_b   1.000
_cell.length_c   1.000
_cell.angle_alpha   90.00
_cell.angle_beta   90.00
_cell.angle_gamma   90.00
#
_symmetry.space_group_name_H-M   'P 1'
#
loop_
_entity.id
_entity.type
_entity.pdbx_description
1 polymer ?
#
loop_
_entity_poly.entity_id
_entity_poly.type
_entity_poly.pdbx_seq_one_letter_code
_entity_poly.pdbx_strand_id
1 'polypeptide(L)'
;MKSTLLSYAALASLVHLATADVEPFLSYDINTIKDCSFWYDNYGTKPCASVRATWNISPETFSRWNPSVSLDCTGWGRHSYCVGVVAELTRSSSRTTSSSSTPTTTASTPPPVWTDHGCYADASVHPFQTQLAAPAGADMTRAACESRCWRDGYQFAGAKAGTECWCGHYVEGSRSPSPSDCGAPCAGNASETCGGARVFNVLEGNDAQPPSACTAAATRASTSTAPARGICSGQDGAVAFKVKSR
;
A
#
# COMPACT_ATOMS: atom_id res chain seq x y z
N MET A 1 24.36 42.58 26.08
CA MET A 1 23.20 41.67 26.00
C MET A 1 23.00 41.33 24.53
N LYS A 2 23.49 40.17 24.07
CA LYS A 2 23.36 39.75 22.67
C LYS A 2 21.97 39.15 22.50
N SER A 3 21.03 39.93 21.99
CA SER A 3 19.68 39.47 21.66
C SER A 3 19.78 38.54 20.46
N THR A 4 19.53 37.26 20.68
CA THR A 4 19.50 36.22 19.66
C THR A 4 18.26 36.45 18.80
N LEU A 5 18.41 37.15 17.67
CA LEU A 5 17.42 37.15 16.60
C LEU A 5 17.44 35.76 15.96
N LEU A 6 16.70 34.81 16.54
CA LEU A 6 16.33 33.61 15.80
C LEU A 6 15.49 34.09 14.61
N SER A 7 16.05 33.91 13.41
CA SER A 7 15.35 34.19 12.15
C SER A 7 13.97 33.52 12.16
N TYR A 8 12.94 34.22 11.69
CA TYR A 8 11.59 33.67 11.51
C TYR A 8 11.60 32.33 10.74
N ALA A 9 12.55 32.14 9.83
CA ALA A 9 12.73 30.89 9.11
C ALA A 9 13.22 29.74 10.02
N ALA A 10 14.08 30.02 10.99
CA ALA A 10 14.54 29.04 11.97
C ALA A 10 13.40 28.68 12.94
N LEU A 11 12.60 29.66 13.36
CA LEU A 11 11.41 29.42 14.19
C LEU A 11 10.33 28.64 13.44
N ALA A 12 10.05 28.96 12.17
CA ALA A 12 9.10 28.21 11.35
C ALA A 12 9.55 26.77 11.11
N SER A 13 10.84 26.56 10.84
CA SER A 13 11.42 25.21 10.72
C SER A 13 11.28 24.42 12.02
N LEU A 14 11.54 25.05 13.16
CA LEU A 14 11.36 24.42 14.49
C LEU A 14 9.89 24.08 14.77
N VAL A 15 8.94 24.91 14.35
CA VAL A 15 7.50 24.63 14.48
C VAL A 15 7.08 23.44 13.61
N HIS A 16 7.62 23.31 12.39
CA HIS A 16 7.37 22.12 11.57
C HIS A 16 7.87 20.87 12.29
N LEU A 17 9.15 20.82 12.67
CA LEU A 17 9.70 19.66 13.38
C LEU A 17 8.93 19.33 14.67
N ALA A 18 8.42 20.32 15.40
CA ALA A 18 7.64 20.09 16.61
C ALA A 18 6.24 19.50 16.38
N THR A 19 5.77 19.45 15.13
CA THR A 19 4.46 18.91 14.75
C THR A 19 4.52 17.72 13.80
N ALA A 20 5.73 17.26 13.43
CA ALA A 20 5.90 15.96 12.78
C ALA A 20 6.43 14.94 13.75
N ASP A 21 5.88 13.75 13.61
CA ASP A 21 6.37 12.55 14.25
C ASP A 21 7.19 11.73 13.25
N VAL A 22 8.11 10.93 13.79
CA VAL A 22 8.95 10.03 12.98
C VAL A 22 8.13 8.82 12.48
N GLU A 23 7.04 8.52 13.18
CA GLU A 23 6.10 7.44 12.86
C GLU A 23 4.66 7.96 13.00
N PRO A 24 3.71 7.49 12.17
CA PRO A 24 2.33 7.92 12.23
C PRO A 24 1.61 7.32 13.45
N PHE A 25 0.86 8.13 14.19
CA PHE A 25 0.05 7.64 15.31
C PHE A 25 -1.36 7.21 14.88
N LEU A 26 -1.91 7.86 13.85
CA LEU A 26 -3.22 7.52 13.27
C LEU A 26 -3.07 6.51 12.13
N SER A 27 -4.21 5.99 11.66
CA SER A 27 -4.23 5.24 10.40
C SER A 27 -3.80 6.15 9.26
N TYR A 28 -3.09 5.61 8.29
CA TYR A 28 -2.60 6.34 7.13
C TYR A 28 -2.74 5.49 5.87
N ASP A 29 -2.63 6.17 4.73
CA ASP A 29 -2.74 5.52 3.44
C ASP A 29 -1.53 4.64 3.15
N ILE A 30 -1.71 3.35 2.89
CA ILE A 30 -0.57 2.47 2.60
C ILE A 30 0.17 2.85 1.31
N ASN A 31 -0.49 3.55 0.37
CA ASN A 31 0.12 4.14 -0.82
C ASN A 31 0.81 5.48 -0.53
N THR A 32 0.75 5.98 0.71
CA THR A 32 1.64 7.05 1.17
C THR A 32 3.08 6.64 0.87
N ILE A 33 3.85 7.58 0.36
CA ILE A 33 5.23 7.35 -0.07
C ILE A 33 6.01 6.58 0.99
N LYS A 34 6.62 5.46 0.59
CA LYS A 34 7.27 4.51 1.50
C LYS A 34 8.45 5.12 2.27
N ASP A 35 9.08 6.14 1.68
CA ASP A 35 10.23 6.84 2.26
C ASP A 35 9.82 8.01 3.16
N CYS A 36 8.56 8.09 3.56
CA CYS A 36 8.11 9.16 4.44
C CYS A 36 8.93 9.20 5.73
N SER A 37 9.51 10.36 6.02
CA SER A 37 10.38 10.58 7.18
C SER A 37 9.72 11.43 8.25
N PHE A 38 8.65 12.15 7.90
CA PHE A 38 7.93 13.06 8.79
C PHE A 38 6.43 12.94 8.56
N TRP A 39 5.71 12.59 9.62
CA TRP A 39 4.28 12.33 9.61
C TRP A 39 3.52 13.42 10.35
N TYR A 40 2.40 13.86 9.79
CA TYR A 40 1.46 14.76 10.45
C TYR A 40 0.17 14.02 10.77
N ASP A 41 -0.14 13.88 12.06
CA ASP A 41 -1.37 13.27 12.53
C ASP A 41 -2.53 14.29 12.52
N ASN A 42 -3.41 14.18 11.53
CA ASN A 42 -4.59 15.04 11.49
C ASN A 42 -5.72 14.44 12.33
N TYR A 43 -5.97 15.02 13.50
CA TYR A 43 -7.12 14.65 14.33
C TYR A 43 -8.46 15.24 13.84
N GLY A 44 -8.50 15.82 12.63
CA GLY A 44 -9.67 16.48 12.04
C GLY A 44 -9.78 17.97 12.37
N THR A 45 -8.74 18.55 12.98
CA THR A 45 -8.76 19.92 13.51
C THR A 45 -8.25 20.97 12.53
N LYS A 46 -7.54 20.55 11.47
CA LYS A 46 -6.99 21.46 10.46
C LYS A 46 -7.42 21.09 9.04
N PRO A 47 -7.73 22.08 8.19
CA PRO A 47 -7.97 21.83 6.78
C PRO A 47 -6.65 21.53 6.05
N CYS A 48 -6.71 20.64 5.06
CA CYS A 48 -5.60 20.22 4.22
C CYS A 48 -4.74 21.38 3.69
N ALA A 49 -5.38 22.43 3.17
CA ALA A 49 -4.70 23.61 2.63
C ALA A 49 -3.82 24.30 3.70
N SER A 50 -4.29 24.37 4.94
CA SER A 50 -3.51 24.96 6.03
C SER A 50 -2.34 24.08 6.46
N VAL A 51 -2.48 22.76 6.43
CA VAL A 51 -1.36 21.84 6.69
C VAL A 51 -0.30 22.01 5.61
N ARG A 52 -0.67 21.92 4.34
CA ARG A 52 0.25 22.14 3.21
C ARG A 52 0.97 23.50 3.27
N ALA A 53 0.24 24.56 3.59
CA ALA A 53 0.80 25.90 3.75
C ALA A 53 1.77 25.99 4.95
N THR A 54 1.45 25.30 6.05
CA THR A 54 2.34 25.20 7.21
C THR A 54 3.65 24.56 6.75
N TRP A 55 3.60 23.35 6.22
CA TRP A 55 4.80 22.59 5.82
C TRP A 55 5.47 23.07 4.52
N ASN A 56 4.96 24.14 3.89
CA ASN A 56 5.43 24.66 2.61
C ASN A 56 5.47 23.59 1.49
N ILE A 57 4.42 22.76 1.41
CA ILE A 57 4.30 21.67 0.45
C ILE A 57 3.30 22.04 -0.66
N SER A 58 3.72 21.92 -1.92
CA SER A 58 2.83 22.15 -3.07
C SER A 58 1.70 21.09 -3.14
N PRO A 59 0.56 21.38 -3.79
CA PRO A 59 -0.50 20.39 -3.98
C PRO A 59 0.00 19.10 -4.61
N GLU A 60 0.82 19.22 -5.64
CA GLU A 60 1.35 18.10 -6.41
C GLU A 60 2.31 17.26 -5.57
N THR A 61 3.16 17.91 -4.78
CA THR A 61 4.08 17.22 -3.87
C THR A 61 3.31 16.50 -2.78
N PHE A 62 2.32 17.16 -2.19
CA PHE A 62 1.52 16.59 -1.11
C PHE A 62 0.69 15.40 -1.59
N SER A 63 0.02 15.51 -2.73
CA SER A 63 -0.73 14.42 -3.36
C SER A 63 0.16 13.29 -3.85
N ARG A 64 1.38 13.60 -4.32
CA ARG A 64 2.35 12.55 -4.69
C ARG A 64 2.81 11.76 -3.47
N TRP A 65 3.04 12.44 -2.34
CA TRP A 65 3.40 11.77 -1.09
C TRP A 65 2.21 11.06 -0.46
N ASN A 66 0.99 11.56 -0.65
CA ASN A 66 -0.25 11.02 -0.08
C ASN A 66 -1.31 10.84 -1.17
N PRO A 67 -1.26 9.74 -1.96
CA PRO A 67 -2.11 9.56 -3.13
C PRO A 67 -3.62 9.58 -2.87
N SER A 68 -4.06 9.23 -1.66
CA SER A 68 -5.45 9.39 -1.20
C SER A 68 -5.96 10.84 -1.19
N VAL A 69 -5.07 11.83 -1.14
CA VAL A 69 -5.44 13.25 -1.09
C VAL A 69 -5.18 13.87 -2.46
N SER A 70 -6.26 14.15 -3.18
CA SER A 70 -6.18 14.88 -4.46
C SER A 70 -5.64 16.31 -4.30
N LEU A 71 -5.33 16.96 -5.43
CA LEU A 71 -4.78 18.33 -5.46
C LEU A 71 -5.70 19.36 -4.77
N ASP A 72 -7.01 19.14 -4.88
CA ASP A 72 -8.07 19.97 -4.29
C ASP A 72 -8.44 19.53 -2.86
N CYS A 73 -7.62 18.69 -2.23
CA CYS A 73 -7.83 18.15 -0.89
C CYS A 73 -9.06 17.24 -0.73
N THR A 74 -9.66 16.76 -1.83
CA THR A 74 -10.62 15.64 -1.75
C THR A 74 -9.90 14.40 -1.23
N GLY A 75 -10.50 13.71 -0.27
CA GLY A 75 -9.89 12.59 0.47
C GLY A 75 -9.20 12.99 1.79
N TRP A 76 -9.25 14.28 2.16
CA TRP A 76 -8.75 14.75 3.46
C TRP A 76 -9.66 14.32 4.62
N GLY A 77 -9.07 13.76 5.67
CA GLY A 77 -9.79 13.20 6.80
C GLY A 77 -8.90 13.00 8.02
N ARG A 78 -9.39 12.23 9.00
CA ARG A 78 -8.72 12.00 10.28
C ARG A 78 -7.67 10.89 10.17
N HIS A 79 -6.56 11.19 9.50
CA HIS A 79 -5.48 10.24 9.23
C HIS A 79 -4.10 10.87 9.44
N SER A 80 -3.05 10.05 9.43
CA SER A 80 -1.69 10.55 9.31
C SER A 80 -1.33 10.75 7.86
N TYR A 81 -0.60 11.83 7.58
CA TYR A 81 -0.15 12.18 6.25
C TYR A 81 1.34 12.44 6.24
N CYS A 82 2.01 11.98 5.20
CA CYS A 82 3.41 12.33 4.98
C CYS A 82 3.55 13.81 4.67
N VAL A 83 4.36 14.50 5.47
CA VAL A 83 4.69 15.92 5.32
C VAL A 83 6.17 16.17 5.07
N GLY A 84 6.98 15.11 4.97
CA GLY A 84 8.36 15.27 4.55
C GLY A 84 9.11 13.97 4.29
N VAL A 85 9.96 14.02 3.28
CA VAL A 85 10.90 12.97 2.90
C VAL A 85 12.31 13.55 2.98
N VAL A 86 13.15 13.05 3.89
CA VAL A 86 14.50 13.60 4.14
C VAL A 86 15.36 13.59 2.85
N ALA A 87 15.22 12.56 2.02
CA ALA A 87 15.94 12.46 0.74
C ALA A 87 15.59 13.59 -0.25
N GLU A 88 14.38 14.14 -0.20
CA GLU A 88 13.96 15.23 -1.07
C GLU A 88 14.30 16.60 -0.49
N LEU A 89 14.22 16.76 0.84
CA LEU A 89 14.63 17.99 1.54
C LEU A 89 16.14 18.24 1.38
N THR A 90 16.95 17.19 1.40
CA THR A 90 18.41 17.26 1.19
C THR A 90 18.78 17.55 -0.27
N ARG A 91 17.96 17.09 -1.23
CA ARG A 91 18.13 17.34 -2.67
C ARG A 91 17.59 18.70 -3.12
N SER A 92 16.62 19.28 -2.40
CA SER A 92 16.09 20.63 -2.61
C SER A 92 17.15 21.73 -2.35
N SER A 93 18.14 21.45 -1.50
CA SER A 93 19.31 22.33 -1.32
C SER A 93 20.29 22.30 -2.50
N SER A 94 20.10 21.39 -3.47
CA SER A 94 20.96 21.26 -4.64
C SER A 94 20.23 20.73 -5.89
N ARG A 95 19.26 21.45 -6.46
CA ARG A 95 18.98 21.30 -7.91
C ARG A 95 18.17 22.40 -8.56
N THR A 96 18.78 23.00 -9.59
CA THR A 96 18.14 23.60 -10.76
C THR A 96 17.22 22.59 -11.45
N THR A 97 16.09 23.09 -11.93
CA THR A 97 15.00 22.40 -12.63
C THR A 97 15.44 21.68 -13.91
N SER A 98 14.97 20.45 -14.10
CA SER A 98 14.82 19.82 -15.42
C SER A 98 13.65 18.85 -15.35
N SER A 99 12.57 19.22 -16.04
CA SER A 99 11.37 18.44 -16.27
C SER A 99 11.59 17.47 -17.43
N SER A 100 11.22 16.21 -17.24
CA SER A 100 11.10 15.23 -18.31
C SER A 100 9.80 14.47 -18.12
N SER A 101 8.90 14.61 -19.08
CA SER A 101 7.62 13.88 -19.15
C SER A 101 7.84 12.57 -19.92
N THR A 102 7.46 11.46 -19.31
CA THR A 102 7.43 10.13 -19.95
C THR A 102 5.96 9.73 -20.18
N PRO A 103 5.61 9.10 -21.32
CA PRO A 103 4.23 8.72 -21.59
C PRO A 103 3.87 7.41 -20.87
N THR A 104 2.69 7.39 -20.25
CA THR A 104 2.13 6.24 -19.53
C THR A 104 1.62 5.20 -20.52
N THR A 105 2.23 4.01 -20.55
CA THR A 105 1.70 2.86 -21.30
C THR A 105 0.75 2.09 -20.39
N THR A 106 -0.51 1.94 -20.80
CA THR A 106 -1.53 1.17 -20.09
C THR A 106 -1.19 -0.32 -20.15
N ALA A 107 -0.47 -0.82 -19.13
CA ALA A 107 -0.33 -2.26 -18.90
C ALA A 107 -1.59 -2.74 -18.17
N SER A 108 -2.23 -3.81 -18.66
CA SER A 108 -3.24 -4.55 -17.89
C SER A 108 -2.55 -5.17 -16.67
N THR A 109 -2.79 -4.58 -15.50
CA THR A 109 -2.34 -5.15 -14.22
C THR A 109 -2.93 -6.54 -14.06
N PRO A 110 -2.12 -7.58 -13.77
CA PRO A 110 -2.63 -8.91 -13.42
C PRO A 110 -3.61 -8.82 -12.24
N PRO A 111 -4.59 -9.74 -12.15
CA PRO A 111 -5.55 -9.73 -11.05
C PRO A 111 -4.83 -9.80 -9.69
N PRO A 112 -5.32 -9.08 -8.67
CA PRO A 112 -4.66 -9.00 -7.37
C PRO A 112 -4.71 -10.35 -6.65
N VAL A 113 -3.76 -10.54 -5.74
CA VAL A 113 -3.82 -11.64 -4.77
C VAL A 113 -4.48 -11.10 -3.51
N TRP A 114 -5.55 -11.76 -3.06
CA TRP A 114 -6.30 -11.38 -1.86
C TRP A 114 -5.83 -12.14 -0.63
N THR A 115 -5.58 -11.41 0.45
CA THR A 115 -5.21 -11.96 1.76
C THR A 115 -6.29 -11.62 2.79
N ASP A 116 -6.59 -12.54 3.69
CA ASP A 116 -7.51 -12.28 4.81
C ASP A 116 -6.80 -11.44 5.89
N HIS A 117 -7.37 -10.28 6.20
CA HIS A 117 -6.84 -9.34 7.20
C HIS A 117 -7.50 -9.48 8.58
N GLY A 118 -8.49 -10.38 8.68
CA GLY A 118 -9.15 -10.76 9.90
C GLY A 118 -10.52 -10.13 10.11
N CYS A 119 -11.02 -10.30 11.33
CA CYS A 119 -12.34 -9.85 11.76
C CYS A 119 -12.26 -8.47 12.39
N TYR A 120 -12.99 -7.49 11.86
CA TYR A 120 -13.02 -6.10 12.37
C TYR A 120 -14.37 -5.76 12.97
N ALA A 121 -14.34 -5.06 14.11
CA ALA A 121 -15.55 -4.68 14.80
C ALA A 121 -16.27 -3.53 14.08
N ASP A 122 -17.57 -3.71 13.88
CA ASP A 122 -18.50 -2.65 13.54
C ASP A 122 -19.05 -2.03 14.84
N ALA A 123 -18.38 -0.98 15.31
CA ALA A 123 -18.67 -0.33 16.57
C ALA A 123 -18.73 1.20 16.42
N SER A 124 -18.06 1.96 17.29
CA SER A 124 -18.01 3.42 17.23
C SER A 124 -17.32 3.96 15.97
N VAL A 125 -16.55 3.12 15.29
CA VAL A 125 -15.90 3.42 14.01
C VAL A 125 -16.26 2.30 13.03
N HIS A 126 -16.77 2.69 11.86
CA HIS A 126 -17.11 1.77 10.77
C HIS A 126 -15.84 1.46 9.96
N PRO A 127 -15.46 0.18 9.75
CA PRO A 127 -14.24 -0.16 9.03
C PRO A 127 -14.19 0.29 7.57
N PHE A 128 -15.34 0.45 6.91
CA PHE A 128 -15.44 0.78 5.49
C PHE A 128 -16.41 1.94 5.24
N GLN A 129 -16.09 2.76 4.24
CA GLN A 129 -16.86 3.96 3.90
C GLN A 129 -17.84 3.73 2.74
N THR A 130 -17.61 2.70 1.90
CA THR A 130 -18.41 2.49 0.69
C THR A 130 -19.08 1.12 0.71
N GLN A 131 -20.40 1.09 0.88
CA GLN A 131 -21.20 -0.12 0.64
C GLN A 131 -21.59 -0.23 -0.83
N LEU A 132 -21.42 -1.40 -1.42
CA LEU A 132 -21.84 -1.65 -2.79
C LEU A 132 -23.29 -2.14 -2.84
N ALA A 133 -24.02 -1.68 -3.86
CA ALA A 133 -25.33 -2.22 -4.20
C ALA A 133 -25.26 -3.60 -4.86
N ALA A 134 -24.11 -3.95 -5.47
CA ALA A 134 -23.83 -5.25 -6.05
C ALA A 134 -22.31 -5.50 -6.14
N PRO A 135 -21.82 -6.72 -5.84
CA PRO A 135 -22.58 -7.89 -5.39
C PRO A 135 -23.10 -7.72 -3.96
N ALA A 136 -24.34 -8.12 -3.72
CA ALA A 136 -25.02 -8.01 -2.43
C ALA A 136 -26.19 -9.01 -2.36
N GLY A 137 -26.78 -9.17 -1.18
CA GLY A 137 -27.90 -10.09 -0.97
C GLY A 137 -27.53 -11.53 -1.30
N ALA A 138 -28.38 -12.23 -2.05
CA ALA A 138 -28.19 -13.63 -2.41
C ALA A 138 -26.95 -13.89 -3.30
N ASP A 139 -26.48 -12.87 -4.03
CA ASP A 139 -25.34 -13.00 -4.95
C ASP A 139 -24.00 -12.67 -4.27
N MET A 140 -24.01 -12.41 -2.97
CA MET A 140 -22.81 -12.01 -2.23
C MET A 140 -21.88 -13.21 -2.01
N THR A 141 -20.67 -13.13 -2.56
CA THR A 141 -19.51 -13.98 -2.26
C THR A 141 -18.30 -13.10 -1.97
N ARG A 142 -17.28 -13.64 -1.26
CA ARG A 142 -16.03 -12.90 -1.04
C ARG A 142 -15.36 -12.59 -2.38
N ALA A 143 -15.23 -13.59 -3.25
CA ALA A 143 -14.57 -13.45 -4.55
C ALA A 143 -15.24 -12.39 -5.46
N ALA A 144 -16.58 -12.32 -5.48
CA ALA A 144 -17.28 -11.30 -6.26
C ALA A 144 -17.06 -9.90 -5.66
N CYS A 145 -17.06 -9.78 -4.33
CA CYS A 145 -16.84 -8.52 -3.63
C CYS A 145 -15.41 -8.00 -3.86
N GLU A 146 -14.41 -8.87 -3.67
CA GLU A 146 -13.01 -8.66 -3.99
C GLU A 146 -12.84 -8.14 -5.44
N SER A 147 -13.34 -8.89 -6.43
CA SER A 147 -13.22 -8.52 -7.84
C SER A 147 -13.85 -7.16 -8.14
N ARG A 148 -14.99 -6.87 -7.51
CA ARG A 148 -15.69 -5.60 -7.70
C ARG A 148 -14.94 -4.44 -7.07
N CYS A 149 -14.49 -4.58 -5.82
CA CYS A 149 -13.72 -3.56 -5.13
C CYS A 149 -12.43 -3.23 -5.89
N TRP A 150 -11.71 -4.25 -6.39
CA TRP A 150 -10.51 -4.01 -7.19
C TRP A 150 -10.79 -3.25 -8.48
N ARG A 151 -11.81 -3.64 -9.23
CA ARG A 151 -12.19 -2.98 -10.49
C ARG A 151 -12.58 -1.52 -10.27
N ASP A 152 -13.20 -1.23 -9.14
CA ASP A 152 -13.63 0.11 -8.76
C ASP A 152 -12.47 0.91 -8.09
N GLY A 153 -11.26 0.32 -7.99
CA GLY A 153 -10.04 1.00 -7.56
C GLY A 153 -9.74 0.94 -6.06
N TYR A 154 -10.41 0.05 -5.32
CA TYR A 154 -10.23 -0.12 -3.88
C TYR A 154 -9.25 -1.26 -3.56
N GLN A 155 -8.43 -1.04 -2.54
CA GLN A 155 -7.44 -2.01 -2.07
C GLN A 155 -8.03 -3.00 -1.06
N PHE A 156 -9.09 -2.62 -0.35
CA PHE A 156 -9.73 -3.46 0.65
C PHE A 156 -11.17 -3.78 0.27
N ALA A 157 -11.54 -5.03 0.56
CA ALA A 157 -12.90 -5.52 0.47
C ALA A 157 -13.38 -5.96 1.86
N GLY A 158 -14.64 -5.71 2.15
CA GLY A 158 -15.30 -6.00 3.41
C GLY A 158 -16.56 -6.81 3.18
N ALA A 159 -16.65 -7.98 3.80
CA ALA A 159 -17.87 -8.77 3.81
C ALA A 159 -18.56 -8.67 5.18
N LYS A 160 -19.84 -8.33 5.18
CA LYS A 160 -20.63 -8.15 6.41
C LYS A 160 -21.99 -8.83 6.33
N ALA A 161 -22.42 -9.37 7.47
CA ALA A 161 -23.72 -10.01 7.67
C ALA A 161 -24.11 -11.06 6.61
N GLY A 162 -23.13 -11.70 5.97
CA GLY A 162 -23.36 -12.70 4.91
C GLY A 162 -23.84 -12.15 3.56
N THR A 163 -24.20 -10.87 3.49
CA THR A 163 -24.99 -10.32 2.37
C THR A 163 -24.50 -8.98 1.86
N GLU A 164 -23.62 -8.31 2.59
CA GLU A 164 -23.13 -6.98 2.23
C GLU A 164 -21.70 -7.04 1.71
N CYS A 165 -21.44 -6.30 0.65
CA CYS A 165 -20.09 -6.03 0.15
C CYS A 165 -19.75 -4.56 0.39
N TRP A 166 -18.55 -4.35 0.90
CA TRP A 166 -18.01 -3.03 1.24
C TRP A 166 -16.61 -2.88 0.63
N CYS A 167 -16.27 -1.68 0.23
CA CYS A 167 -14.94 -1.36 -0.29
C CYS A 167 -14.35 -0.16 0.45
N GLY A 168 -13.03 -0.14 0.55
CA GLY A 168 -12.29 0.94 1.15
C GLY A 168 -10.89 1.04 0.58
N HIS A 169 -10.35 2.25 0.56
CA HIS A 169 -8.92 2.42 0.33
C HIS A 169 -8.12 2.07 1.59
N TYR A 170 -8.76 2.15 2.77
CA TYR A 170 -8.21 1.80 4.08
C TYR A 170 -9.26 1.09 4.92
N VAL A 171 -8.81 0.50 6.04
CA VAL A 171 -9.66 -0.15 7.03
C VAL A 171 -9.54 0.63 8.32
N GLU A 172 -10.66 1.15 8.81
CA GLU A 172 -10.72 1.88 10.08
C GLU A 172 -11.15 0.97 11.24
N GLY A 173 -11.04 1.50 12.46
CA GLY A 173 -11.43 0.77 13.66
C GLY A 173 -10.42 -0.30 14.07
N SER A 174 -10.87 -1.23 14.90
CA SER A 174 -10.04 -2.26 15.52
C SER A 174 -10.52 -3.66 15.17
N ARG A 175 -9.59 -4.63 15.23
CA ARG A 175 -9.97 -6.05 15.18
C ARG A 175 -10.97 -6.38 16.29
N SER A 176 -11.91 -7.27 15.98
CA SER A 176 -12.88 -7.77 16.96
C SER A 176 -12.17 -8.62 18.02
N PRO A 177 -12.46 -8.43 19.33
CA PRO A 177 -11.99 -9.33 20.37
C PRO A 177 -12.65 -10.72 20.29
N SER A 178 -13.71 -10.86 19.48
CA SER A 178 -14.42 -12.11 19.21
C SER A 178 -14.33 -12.45 17.71
N PRO A 179 -13.22 -13.05 17.24
CA PRO A 179 -13.06 -13.39 15.82
C PRO A 179 -14.09 -14.40 15.30
N SER A 180 -14.65 -15.22 16.20
CA SER A 180 -15.72 -16.18 15.91
C SER A 180 -16.99 -15.52 15.36
N ASP A 181 -17.21 -14.23 15.65
CA ASP A 181 -18.40 -13.51 15.21
C ASP A 181 -18.39 -13.26 13.69
N CYS A 182 -17.22 -13.39 13.05
CA CYS A 182 -17.07 -13.33 11.58
C CYS A 182 -17.41 -14.65 10.87
N GLY A 183 -18.13 -15.57 11.52
CA GLY A 183 -18.47 -16.88 10.99
C GLY A 183 -19.75 -16.94 10.16
N ALA A 184 -20.41 -15.82 9.85
CA ALA A 184 -21.65 -15.87 9.07
C ALA A 184 -21.35 -16.36 7.65
N PRO A 185 -22.09 -17.35 7.12
CA PRO A 185 -21.88 -17.82 5.76
C PRO A 185 -22.23 -16.72 4.75
N CYS A 186 -21.49 -16.66 3.65
CA CYS A 186 -21.87 -15.81 2.51
C CYS A 186 -23.15 -16.38 1.85
N ALA A 187 -24.10 -15.52 1.53
CA ALA A 187 -25.38 -15.95 0.97
C ALA A 187 -25.24 -16.60 -0.42
N GLY A 188 -24.28 -16.14 -1.23
CA GLY A 188 -23.98 -16.72 -2.54
C GLY A 188 -23.03 -17.91 -2.49
N ASN A 189 -22.33 -18.14 -1.37
CA ASN A 189 -21.47 -19.31 -1.15
C ASN A 189 -21.33 -19.62 0.34
N ALA A 190 -22.09 -20.59 0.84
CA ALA A 190 -22.08 -20.97 2.25
C ALA A 190 -20.77 -21.63 2.73
N SER A 191 -19.84 -21.95 1.81
CA SER A 191 -18.51 -22.46 2.16
C SER A 191 -17.53 -21.34 2.54
N GLU A 192 -17.90 -20.09 2.28
CA GLU A 192 -17.13 -18.89 2.62
C GLU A 192 -17.75 -18.16 3.82
N THR A 193 -16.92 -17.44 4.57
CA THR A 193 -17.34 -16.60 5.70
C THR A 193 -17.39 -15.12 5.31
N CYS A 194 -18.50 -14.45 5.62
CA CYS A 194 -18.82 -13.08 5.23
C CYS A 194 -19.24 -12.20 6.41
N GLY A 195 -18.41 -12.22 7.46
CA GLY A 195 -18.51 -11.36 8.62
C GLY A 195 -19.62 -11.79 9.56
N GLY A 196 -20.30 -10.81 10.12
CA GLY A 196 -21.41 -10.99 11.05
C GLY A 196 -22.22 -9.72 11.18
N ALA A 197 -23.24 -9.71 12.03
CA ALA A 197 -24.12 -8.55 12.17
C ALA A 197 -23.38 -7.27 12.61
N ARG A 198 -22.31 -7.42 13.39
CA ARG A 198 -21.50 -6.31 13.93
C ARG A 198 -20.01 -6.46 13.67
N VAL A 199 -19.64 -7.25 12.66
CA VAL A 199 -18.23 -7.46 12.31
C VAL A 199 -18.08 -7.66 10.81
N PHE A 200 -16.91 -7.27 10.31
CA PHE A 200 -16.51 -7.42 8.92
C PHE A 200 -15.42 -8.48 8.81
N ASN A 201 -15.52 -9.37 7.82
CA ASN A 201 -14.31 -9.99 7.27
C ASN A 201 -13.63 -8.98 6.35
N VAL A 202 -12.40 -8.64 6.67
CA VAL A 202 -11.59 -7.70 5.89
C VAL A 202 -10.63 -8.49 5.02
N LEU A 203 -10.58 -8.13 3.74
CA LEU A 203 -9.60 -8.64 2.80
C LEU A 203 -8.79 -7.50 2.19
N GLU A 204 -7.51 -7.74 1.95
CA GLU A 204 -6.62 -6.82 1.25
C GLU A 204 -6.17 -7.42 -0.09
N GLY A 205 -6.36 -6.66 -1.16
CA GLY A 205 -5.87 -6.96 -2.49
C GLY A 205 -4.48 -6.39 -2.66
N ASN A 206 -3.49 -7.25 -2.85
CA ASN A 206 -2.13 -6.84 -3.20
C ASN A 206 -1.93 -7.01 -4.70
N ASP A 207 -1.16 -6.12 -5.31
CA ASP A 207 -0.67 -6.34 -6.68
C ASP A 207 -0.01 -7.71 -6.75
N ALA A 208 -0.36 -8.50 -7.77
CA ALA A 208 0.31 -9.77 -8.00
C ALA A 208 1.78 -9.46 -8.27
N GLN A 209 2.63 -9.62 -7.26
CA GLN A 209 4.06 -9.51 -7.46
C GLN A 209 4.44 -10.48 -8.58
N PRO A 210 5.20 -10.05 -9.61
CA PRO A 210 5.81 -11.00 -10.53
C PRO A 210 6.56 -12.02 -9.68
N PRO A 211 6.45 -13.34 -9.97
CA PRO A 211 7.13 -14.36 -9.18
C PRO A 211 8.60 -13.97 -9.12
N SER A 212 9.10 -13.71 -7.91
CA SER A 212 10.45 -13.25 -7.67
C SER A 212 11.42 -14.09 -8.51
N ALA A 213 12.09 -13.43 -9.45
CA ALA A 213 13.10 -14.06 -10.29
C ALA A 213 14.07 -14.81 -9.39
N CYS A 214 14.38 -16.06 -9.77
CA CYS A 214 15.30 -16.92 -9.04
C CYS A 214 16.61 -16.16 -8.76
N THR A 215 16.96 -16.03 -7.49
CA THR A 215 18.25 -15.49 -7.06
C THR A 215 19.36 -16.38 -7.65
N ALA A 216 19.94 -15.97 -8.78
CA ALA A 216 21.20 -16.50 -9.24
C ALA A 216 22.26 -16.13 -8.20
N ALA A 217 22.61 -17.10 -7.35
CA ALA A 217 23.74 -16.98 -6.44
C ALA A 217 25.01 -16.84 -7.29
N ALA A 218 25.48 -15.61 -7.47
CA ALA A 218 26.80 -15.33 -7.99
C ALA A 218 27.83 -15.80 -6.95
N THR A 219 28.33 -17.03 -7.11
CA THR A 219 29.48 -17.53 -6.35
C THR A 219 30.71 -16.73 -6.75
N ARG A 220 31.11 -15.75 -5.94
CA ARG A 220 32.45 -15.15 -6.03
C ARG A 220 33.46 -16.17 -5.52
N ALA A 221 34.11 -16.88 -6.45
CA ALA A 221 35.36 -17.58 -6.18
C ALA A 221 36.49 -16.55 -6.03
N SER A 222 37.17 -16.59 -4.88
CA SER A 222 38.39 -15.81 -4.63
C SER A 222 39.61 -16.71 -4.78
N THR A 223 40.54 -16.22 -5.58
CA THR A 223 41.89 -16.70 -5.94
C THR A 223 42.72 -17.43 -4.87
N SER A 224 43.39 -18.52 -5.27
CA SER A 224 44.73 -18.89 -4.79
C SER A 224 45.53 -19.66 -5.87
N THR A 225 46.85 -19.62 -5.73
CA THR A 225 47.93 -19.61 -6.74
C THR A 225 48.50 -20.99 -7.17
N ALA A 226 48.74 -21.15 -8.49
CA ALA A 226 49.75 -21.97 -9.21
C ALA A 226 49.64 -23.53 -9.28
N PRO A 227 50.41 -24.23 -10.17
CA PRO A 227 50.35 -24.13 -11.64
C PRO A 227 50.21 -25.50 -12.37
N ALA A 228 49.71 -25.43 -13.61
CA ALA A 228 49.97 -26.28 -14.79
C ALA A 228 49.86 -27.83 -14.71
N ARG A 229 48.88 -28.38 -15.47
CA ARG A 229 49.04 -29.32 -16.62
C ARG A 229 47.79 -30.22 -16.74
N GLY A 230 47.20 -30.33 -17.95
CA GLY A 230 46.22 -31.39 -18.24
C GLY A 230 45.25 -31.14 -19.39
N ILE A 231 45.78 -31.16 -20.62
CA ILE A 231 45.23 -31.69 -21.88
C ILE A 231 43.70 -31.96 -21.94
N CYS A 232 43.00 -31.30 -22.88
CA CYS A 232 41.71 -31.75 -23.41
C CYS A 232 41.92 -32.65 -24.65
N SER A 233 41.21 -33.77 -24.71
CA SER A 233 40.89 -34.56 -25.91
C SER A 233 39.58 -35.28 -25.60
N GLY A 234 38.49 -34.97 -26.33
CA GLY A 234 37.90 -35.85 -27.38
C GLY A 234 36.98 -36.91 -26.73
N GLN A 235 35.85 -37.36 -27.24
CA GLN A 235 35.13 -37.25 -28.51
C GLN A 235 33.82 -38.03 -28.31
N ASP A 236 32.80 -37.71 -29.10
CA ASP A 236 31.76 -38.60 -29.63
C ASP A 236 30.86 -39.46 -28.71
N GLY A 237 29.54 -39.42 -28.96
CA GLY A 237 28.70 -40.52 -28.46
C GLY A 237 27.18 -40.39 -28.47
N ALA A 238 26.58 -40.25 -29.66
CA ALA A 238 25.34 -40.91 -30.09
C ALA A 238 23.95 -40.60 -29.47
N VAL A 239 23.05 -40.36 -30.43
CA VAL A 239 21.59 -40.28 -30.42
C VAL A 239 20.96 -41.67 -30.25
N ALA A 240 19.81 -41.76 -29.57
CA ALA A 240 18.83 -42.83 -29.83
C ALA A 240 17.37 -42.41 -29.49
N PHE A 241 16.61 -42.16 -30.55
CA PHE A 241 15.14 -42.15 -30.58
C PHE A 241 14.61 -43.59 -30.50
N LYS A 242 13.51 -43.84 -29.77
CA LYS A 242 12.68 -45.02 -30.04
C LYS A 242 11.19 -44.78 -29.70
N VAL A 243 10.40 -44.70 -30.76
CA VAL A 243 8.94 -44.89 -30.77
C VAL A 243 8.68 -46.35 -31.16
N LYS A 244 7.82 -47.08 -30.44
CA LYS A 244 6.88 -48.02 -31.08
C LYS A 244 5.69 -48.40 -30.21
N SER A 245 4.56 -48.44 -30.90
CA SER A 245 3.19 -48.78 -30.56
C SER A 245 2.96 -50.15 -29.91
N ARG A 246 1.87 -50.25 -29.14
CA ARG A 246 0.79 -51.23 -29.33
C ARG A 246 -0.54 -50.54 -29.06
#